data_AF-A0A1S1T981-F1
#
_entry.id   AF-A0A1S1T981-F1
#
_cell.length_a   1.000
_cell.length_b   1.000
_cell.length_c   1.000
_cell.angle_alpha   90.00
_cell.angle_beta   90.00
_cell.angle_gamma   90.00
#
_symmetry.space_group_name_H-M   'P 1'
#
loop_
_entity.id
_entity.type
_entity.pdbx_description
1 polymer ?
#
loop_
_entity_poly.entity_id
_entity_poly.type
_entity_poly.pdbx_seq_one_letter_code
_entity_poly.pdbx_strand_id
1 'polypeptide(L)'
;MRWRACIALLAIAASTSASALAKNPGSAAERCRAEPGIDGDPQVLARKLEECNGVLKPPRVGDSELVEPAPDVGRTPVIRPDELPPQQH
;
A
#
# COMPACT_ATOMS: atom_id res chain seq x y z
N MET A 1 -28.58 -52.31 -49.76
CA MET A 1 -27.10 -52.29 -49.80
C MET A 1 -26.61 -51.50 -48.60
N ARG A 2 -25.79 -52.13 -47.75
CA ARG A 2 -25.17 -51.53 -46.55
C ARG A 2 -23.85 -50.88 -46.97
N TRP A 3 -23.55 -49.67 -46.52
CA TRP A 3 -22.15 -49.21 -46.44
C TRP A 3 -21.92 -48.22 -45.29
N ARG A 4 -21.35 -48.78 -44.22
CA ARG A 4 -20.33 -48.28 -43.29
C ARG A 4 -20.54 -46.97 -42.52
N ALA A 5 -20.56 -47.15 -41.20
CA ALA A 5 -20.22 -46.18 -40.17
C ALA A 5 -18.74 -45.75 -40.23
N CYS A 6 -18.47 -44.50 -39.85
CA CYS A 6 -17.27 -44.02 -39.12
C CYS A 6 -17.65 -42.64 -38.57
N ILE A 7 -18.00 -42.57 -37.28
CA ILE A 7 -17.14 -41.97 -36.25
C ILE A 7 -16.83 -40.49 -36.52
N ALA A 8 -17.51 -39.62 -35.79
CA ALA A 8 -16.86 -38.48 -35.13
C ALA A 8 -17.74 -38.03 -33.95
N LEU A 9 -17.50 -38.63 -32.79
CA LEU A 9 -17.68 -37.93 -31.53
C LEU A 9 -16.76 -36.71 -31.57
N LEU A 10 -17.32 -35.51 -31.67
CA LEU A 10 -16.64 -34.30 -31.23
C LEU A 10 -17.65 -33.41 -30.51
N ALA A 11 -17.61 -33.52 -29.18
CA ALA A 11 -18.26 -32.63 -28.26
C ALA A 11 -17.66 -31.22 -28.38
N ILE A 12 -18.49 -30.20 -28.59
CA ILE A 12 -18.11 -28.82 -28.30
C ILE A 12 -19.26 -28.22 -27.50
N ALA A 13 -19.29 -28.60 -26.22
CA ALA A 13 -20.10 -27.92 -25.23
C ALA A 13 -19.52 -26.52 -24.98
N ALA A 14 -20.43 -25.56 -24.83
CA ALA A 14 -20.20 -24.16 -24.57
C ALA A 14 -19.20 -23.90 -23.43
N SER A 15 -18.33 -22.90 -23.62
CA SER A 15 -17.73 -22.08 -22.55
C SER A 15 -17.01 -20.89 -23.18
N THR A 16 -17.71 -19.80 -23.49
CA THR A 16 -17.05 -18.48 -23.62
C THR A 16 -16.79 -17.96 -22.21
N SER A 17 -15.69 -18.39 -21.60
CA SER A 17 -15.15 -17.71 -20.43
C SER A 17 -14.54 -16.40 -20.89
N ALA A 18 -15.36 -15.34 -20.88
CA ALA A 18 -14.84 -13.98 -20.82
C ALA A 18 -14.08 -13.85 -19.51
N SER A 19 -12.76 -14.04 -19.56
CA SER A 19 -11.88 -13.67 -18.45
C SER A 19 -11.92 -12.15 -18.34
N ALA A 20 -12.90 -11.62 -17.60
CA ALA A 20 -12.77 -10.31 -17.02
C ALA A 20 -11.47 -10.36 -16.20
N LEU A 21 -10.48 -9.53 -16.58
CA LEU A 21 -9.31 -9.30 -15.76
C LEU A 21 -9.83 -8.99 -14.36
N ALA A 22 -9.64 -9.93 -13.43
CA ALA A 22 -9.78 -9.68 -12.01
C ALA A 22 -8.73 -8.63 -11.67
N LYS A 23 -9.11 -7.36 -11.78
CA LYS A 23 -8.44 -6.21 -11.21
C LYS A 23 -8.42 -6.48 -9.72
N ASN A 24 -7.38 -7.19 -9.28
CA ASN A 24 -7.14 -7.51 -7.88
C ASN A 24 -7.15 -6.16 -7.18
N PRO A 25 -8.19 -5.82 -6.39
CA PRO A 25 -8.24 -4.55 -5.72
C PRO A 25 -7.30 -4.71 -4.53
N GLY A 26 -5.99 -4.64 -4.79
CA GLY A 26 -5.09 -4.06 -3.80
C GLY A 26 -5.85 -2.86 -3.25
N SER A 27 -6.09 -2.90 -1.94
CA SER A 27 -7.09 -2.05 -1.28
C SER A 27 -7.02 -0.64 -1.86
N ALA A 28 -8.14 0.05 -2.04
CA ALA A 28 -8.12 1.39 -2.64
C ALA A 28 -7.05 2.33 -2.02
N ALA A 29 -6.64 2.05 -0.77
CA ALA A 29 -5.51 2.67 -0.10
C ALA A 29 -4.12 2.43 -0.74
N GLU A 30 -3.81 1.22 -1.22
CA GLU A 30 -2.49 0.90 -1.81
C GLU A 30 -2.33 1.51 -3.20
N ARG A 31 -3.42 1.59 -3.99
CA ARG A 31 -3.39 2.20 -5.33
C ARG A 31 -2.99 3.68 -5.32
N CYS A 32 -3.36 4.39 -4.26
CA CYS A 32 -3.06 5.81 -4.11
C CYS A 32 -1.74 6.06 -3.38
N ARG A 33 -0.92 5.05 -3.15
CA ARG A 33 0.38 5.23 -2.49
C ARG A 33 1.39 5.87 -3.43
N ALA A 34 2.14 6.84 -2.92
CA ALA A 34 3.31 7.40 -3.59
C ALA A 34 4.49 6.43 -3.52
N GLU A 35 5.17 6.24 -4.67
CA GLU A 35 6.38 5.44 -4.79
C GLU A 35 7.58 6.39 -4.91
N PRO A 36 8.48 6.43 -3.91
CA PRO A 36 9.63 7.34 -3.95
C PRO A 36 10.66 6.89 -4.99
N GLY A 37 11.33 7.86 -5.64
CA GLY A 37 12.48 7.61 -6.50
C GLY A 37 12.17 7.09 -7.91
N ILE A 38 10.90 7.10 -8.33
CA ILE A 38 10.50 6.76 -9.69
C ILE A 38 10.10 8.03 -10.44
N ASP A 39 10.89 8.40 -11.45
CA ASP A 39 10.45 9.35 -12.48
C ASP A 39 9.41 8.66 -13.35
N GLY A 40 8.13 8.89 -13.05
CA GLY A 40 7.01 8.32 -13.76
C GLY A 40 6.68 9.07 -15.05
N ASP A 41 6.14 8.37 -16.05
CA ASP A 41 5.49 9.00 -17.20
C ASP A 41 4.41 9.99 -16.72
N PRO A 42 4.47 11.28 -17.09
CA PRO A 42 3.50 12.29 -16.68
C PRO A 42 2.05 11.91 -16.97
N GLN A 43 1.77 11.19 -18.05
CA GLN A 43 0.40 10.77 -18.39
C GLN A 43 -0.12 9.70 -17.42
N VAL A 44 0.75 8.77 -17.02
CA VAL A 44 0.42 7.74 -16.04
C VAL A 44 0.20 8.36 -14.67
N LEU A 45 1.02 9.35 -14.30
CA LEU A 45 0.86 10.10 -13.04
C LEU A 45 -0.45 10.90 -13.03
N ALA A 46 -0.78 11.60 -14.11
CA ALA A 46 -2.03 12.37 -14.23
C ALA A 46 -3.27 11.48 -14.02
N ARG A 47 -3.30 10.30 -14.66
CA ARG A 47 -4.37 9.32 -14.46
C ARG A 47 -4.43 8.79 -13.02
N LYS A 48 -3.28 8.49 -12.41
CA LYS A 48 -3.20 8.02 -11.01
C LYS A 48 -3.72 9.10 -10.05
N LEU A 49 -3.40 10.36 -10.30
CA LEU A 49 -3.90 11.49 -9.52
C LEU A 49 -5.42 11.63 -9.67
N GLU A 50 -5.97 11.51 -10.87
CA GLU A 50 -7.43 11.53 -11.09
C GLU A 50 -8.13 10.42 -10.29
N GLU A 51 -7.63 9.18 -10.34
CA GLU A 51 -8.17 8.06 -9.56
C GLU A 51 -8.09 8.26 -8.03
N CYS A 52 -7.19 9.13 -7.58
CA CYS A 52 -6.91 9.40 -6.17
C CYS A 52 -7.40 10.77 -5.70
N ASN A 53 -8.32 11.41 -6.45
CA ASN A 53 -8.85 12.75 -6.13
C ASN A 53 -7.75 13.81 -5.99
N GLY A 54 -6.69 13.71 -6.78
CA GLY A 54 -5.55 14.60 -6.77
C GLY A 54 -4.56 14.40 -5.62
N VAL A 55 -4.77 13.43 -4.73
CA VAL A 55 -3.94 13.26 -3.52
C VAL A 55 -3.39 11.83 -3.42
N LEU A 56 -2.06 11.72 -3.50
CA LEU A 56 -1.36 10.47 -3.18
C LEU A 56 -1.12 10.38 -1.67
N LYS A 57 -1.28 9.17 -1.13
CA LYS A 57 -0.91 8.82 0.23
C LYS A 57 0.60 8.65 0.30
N PRO A 58 1.30 9.35 1.21
CA PRO A 58 2.72 9.09 1.42
C PRO A 58 2.94 7.66 1.95
N PRO A 59 4.14 7.09 1.78
CA PRO A 59 4.52 5.90 2.53
C PRO A 59 4.45 6.19 4.04
N ARG A 60 4.34 5.13 4.86
CA ARG A 60 4.53 5.30 6.30
C ARG A 60 5.94 5.85 6.55
N VAL A 61 6.01 6.93 7.30
CA VAL A 61 7.26 7.60 7.72
C VAL A 61 7.37 7.55 9.24
N GLY A 62 8.60 7.64 9.76
CA GLY A 62 8.91 7.58 11.19
C GLY A 62 9.32 6.18 11.66
N ASP A 63 9.93 6.13 12.84
CA ASP A 63 10.31 4.87 13.48
C ASP A 63 9.03 4.16 13.97
N SER A 64 8.89 2.87 13.66
CA SER A 64 7.71 2.10 14.07
C SER A 64 7.57 1.97 15.60
N GLU A 65 8.66 2.18 16.34
CA GLU A 65 8.67 2.20 17.81
C GLU A 65 8.34 3.58 18.40
N LEU A 66 8.38 4.65 17.59
CA LEU A 66 8.07 6.02 18.01
C LEU A 66 6.71 6.47 17.46
N VAL A 67 5.68 5.68 17.77
CA VAL A 67 4.28 5.95 17.37
C VAL A 67 3.55 6.88 18.31
N GLU A 68 3.95 6.91 19.58
CA GLU A 68 3.36 7.80 20.58
C GLU A 68 4.15 9.10 20.62
N PRO A 69 3.48 10.28 20.55
CA PRO A 69 4.14 11.56 20.76
C PRO A 69 4.86 11.60 22.11
N ALA A 70 5.93 12.38 22.21
CA ALA A 70 6.52 12.68 23.51
C ALA A 70 5.45 13.30 24.43
N PRO A 71 5.44 12.98 25.74
CA PRO A 71 4.51 13.59 26.67
C PRO A 71 4.73 15.11 26.75
N ASP A 72 3.67 15.87 27.04
CA ASP A 72 3.71 17.33 27.14
C ASP A 72 4.74 17.83 28.18
N VAL A 73 5.01 17.01 29.19
CA VAL A 73 5.98 17.30 30.25
C VAL A 73 6.90 16.11 30.52
N GLY A 74 8.20 16.40 30.63
CA GLY A 74 9.20 15.43 31.06
C GLY A 74 9.08 15.13 32.57
N ARG A 75 9.53 13.94 32.98
CA ARG A 75 9.62 13.55 34.40
C ARG A 75 10.96 13.89 35.05
N THR A 76 11.83 14.59 34.32
CA THR A 76 13.14 15.01 34.82
C THR A 76 12.94 15.90 36.05
N PRO A 77 13.51 15.57 37.21
CA PRO A 77 13.35 16.37 38.41
C PRO A 77 14.06 17.72 38.25
N VAL A 78 13.48 18.76 38.84
CA VAL A 78 14.14 20.05 39.01
C VAL A 78 15.01 19.95 40.26
N ILE A 79 16.33 20.04 40.10
CA ILE A 79 17.28 20.14 41.21
C ILE A 79 17.41 21.62 41.56
N ARG A 80 16.98 22.01 42.75
CA ARG A 80 17.12 23.41 43.19
C ARG A 80 18.58 23.75 43.51
N PRO A 81 18.99 25.05 43.46
CA PRO A 81 20.36 25.44 43.78
C PRO A 81 20.83 25.00 45.18
N ASP A 82 19.92 24.96 46.15
CA ASP A 82 20.15 24.48 47.52
C ASP A 82 20.22 22.95 47.66
N GLU A 83 19.86 22.22 46.61
CA GLU A 83 19.87 20.75 46.55
C GLU A 83 21.06 20.20 45.76
N LEU A 84 21.98 21.07 45.34
CA LEU A 84 23.20 20.64 44.67
C LEU A 84 24.07 19.83 45.64
N PRO A 85 24.59 18.66 45.22
CA PRO A 85 25.53 17.91 46.04
C PRO A 85 26.80 18.75 46.28
N PRO A 86 27.44 18.60 47.45
CA PRO A 86 28.66 19.34 47.75
C PRO A 86 29.73 19.01 46.69
N GLN A 87 30.28 20.06 46.08
CA GLN A 87 31.40 19.90 45.17
C GLN A 87 32.62 19.39 45.94
N GLN A 88 33.13 18.22 45.54
CA GLN A 88 34.39 17.72 46.07
C GLN A 88 35.54 18.53 45.46
N HIS A 89 36.30 19.19 46.31
CA HIS A 89 37.53 19.91 45.98
C HIS A 89 38.75 19.10 46.40
#